data_AF-A0A2E1QC04-F1
#
_entry.id   AF-A0A2E1QC04-F1
#
_cell.length_a   1.000
_cell.length_b   1.000
_cell.length_c   1.000
_cell.angle_alpha   90.00
_cell.angle_beta   90.00
_cell.angle_gamma   90.00
#
_symmetry.space_group_name_H-M   'P 1'
#
loop_
_entity.id
_entity.type
_entity.pdbx_description
1 polymer ?
#
loop_
_entity_poly.entity_id
_entity_poly.type
_entity_poly.pdbx_seq_one_letter_code
_entity_poly.pdbx_strand_id
1 'polypeptide(L)'
;MRFKDYIIVLSIFLIIASFLFYKLINGAYLFTSGDSLSPIAVKNAIKLYVDSYNEFPLWFPWILGGIPTIHSFLSISNYYYPHHLMVILNNLGLSWNWYFIFHLIFGALGFYKLILFFKQEKYTALFGSILFLLMPYMIVMFAYGHGSQMMSASYIPWIILYLFKIYKIPKILNYLLFSILIGFQLQRGHVQIAYYTWMMIGLFFVINIFYFFKNEVKDVYKFIKLKIGLIVSLILGLCLSLSIYLPILKYSSKSIRGSNIGGGAGIEYATQWSLSLKEMFTFIFPYSLGFGGPLYFGDFPFTDYPNYISIFIIFLAFIGLLKSKIEKEFKLFFLLTIVLSILISLGSNFINFYQIFYHYLPYFNKFRVPAYIIIFF
;
A
#
# COMPACT_ATOMS: atom_id res chain seq x y z
N MET A 1 8.21 18.45 -19.57
CA MET A 1 9.25 17.41 -19.76
C MET A 1 9.08 16.79 -21.12
N ARG A 2 10.18 16.50 -21.80
CA ARG A 2 10.14 15.77 -23.07
C ARG A 2 9.95 14.28 -22.79
N PHE A 3 9.28 13.55 -23.66
CA PHE A 3 9.07 12.10 -23.53
C PHE A 3 10.38 11.34 -23.27
N LYS A 4 11.47 11.79 -23.90
CA LYS A 4 12.85 11.28 -23.68
C LYS A 4 13.29 11.28 -22.22
N ASP A 5 12.91 12.29 -21.43
CA ASP A 5 13.28 12.38 -20.02
C ASP A 5 12.69 11.20 -19.21
N TYR A 6 11.46 10.79 -19.53
CA TYR A 6 10.81 9.66 -18.85
C TYR A 6 11.42 8.32 -19.21
N ILE A 7 11.89 8.16 -20.45
CA ILE A 7 12.61 6.95 -20.87
C ILE A 7 13.90 6.83 -20.06
N ILE A 8 14.68 7.90 -19.95
CA ILE A 8 15.94 7.90 -19.17
C ILE A 8 15.68 7.50 -17.72
N VAL A 9 14.67 8.10 -17.09
CA VAL A 9 14.31 7.79 -15.69
C VAL A 9 13.88 6.33 -15.54
N LEU A 10 13.05 5.82 -16.46
CA LEU A 10 12.64 4.42 -16.47
C LEU A 10 13.84 3.48 -16.64
N SER A 11 14.76 3.79 -17.56
CA SER A 11 15.99 3.02 -17.75
C SER A 11 16.86 2.98 -16.50
N ILE A 12 17.02 4.11 -15.80
CA ILE A 12 17.75 4.18 -14.54
C ILE A 12 17.11 3.27 -13.49
N PHE A 13 15.78 3.31 -13.33
CA PHE A 13 15.08 2.46 -12.37
C PHE A 13 15.19 0.98 -12.72
N LEU A 14 15.09 0.64 -14.01
CA LEU A 14 15.30 -0.73 -14.47
C LEU A 14 16.71 -1.23 -14.15
N ILE A 15 17.74 -0.42 -14.37
CA ILE A 15 19.13 -0.78 -14.06
C ILE A 15 19.29 -1.01 -12.55
N ILE A 16 18.84 -0.06 -11.72
CA ILE A 16 18.95 -0.16 -10.26
C ILE A 16 18.20 -1.38 -9.73
N ALA A 17 16.95 -1.59 -10.17
CA ALA A 17 16.15 -2.72 -9.73
C ALA A 17 16.73 -4.07 -10.21
N SER A 18 17.23 -4.13 -11.44
CA SER A 18 17.89 -5.34 -11.96
C SER A 18 19.16 -5.66 -11.20
N PHE A 19 19.94 -4.65 -10.81
CA PHE A 19 21.13 -4.84 -9.99
C PHE A 19 20.76 -5.32 -8.58
N LEU A 20 19.79 -4.68 -7.93
CA LEU A 20 19.30 -5.04 -6.60
C LEU A 20 18.79 -6.48 -6.53
N PHE A 21 18.03 -6.90 -7.56
CA PHE A 21 17.43 -8.23 -7.63
C PHE A 21 18.19 -9.21 -8.54
N TYR A 22 19.44 -8.91 -8.91
CA TYR A 22 20.21 -9.73 -9.88
C TYR A 22 20.27 -11.20 -9.49
N LYS A 23 20.56 -11.49 -8.22
CA LYS A 23 20.64 -12.87 -7.71
C LYS A 23 19.30 -13.59 -7.72
N LEU A 24 18.19 -12.86 -7.56
CA LEU A 24 16.84 -13.40 -7.65
C LEU A 24 16.44 -13.65 -9.11
N ILE A 25 16.80 -12.73 -10.02
CA ILE A 25 16.48 -12.82 -11.45
C ILE A 25 17.24 -13.99 -12.10
N ASN A 26 18.51 -14.19 -11.75
CA ASN A 26 19.32 -15.29 -12.25
C ASN A 26 19.02 -16.64 -11.58
N GLY A 27 18.10 -16.68 -10.62
CA GLY A 27 17.73 -17.91 -9.90
C GLY A 27 18.79 -18.41 -8.90
N ALA A 28 19.82 -17.61 -8.60
CA ALA A 28 20.83 -17.97 -7.60
C ALA A 28 20.25 -17.96 -6.17
N TYR A 29 19.24 -17.13 -5.91
CA TYR A 29 18.46 -17.13 -4.68
C TYR A 29 16.97 -17.24 -4.95
N LEU A 30 16.27 -17.91 -4.03
CA LEU A 30 14.82 -18.01 -3.98
C LEU A 30 14.34 -17.51 -2.62
N PHE A 31 13.19 -16.85 -2.61
CA PHE A 31 12.54 -16.47 -1.36
C PHE A 31 11.80 -17.68 -0.78
N THR A 32 12.21 -18.11 0.41
CA THR A 32 11.72 -19.33 1.07
C THR A 32 11.05 -19.04 2.41
N SER A 33 10.57 -17.81 2.63
CA SER A 33 9.81 -17.49 3.84
C SER A 33 8.54 -18.35 3.91
N GLY A 34 8.04 -18.61 5.13
CA GLY A 34 6.83 -19.40 5.34
C GLY A 34 5.63 -18.83 4.58
N ASP A 35 5.49 -17.51 4.55
CA ASP A 35 4.43 -16.81 3.81
C ASP A 35 4.62 -16.81 2.28
N SER A 36 5.84 -17.07 1.79
CA SER A 36 6.09 -17.29 0.36
C SER A 36 5.77 -18.72 -0.05
N LEU A 37 6.08 -19.69 0.81
CA LEU A 37 5.93 -21.12 0.51
C LEU A 37 4.50 -21.63 0.71
N SER A 38 3.83 -21.23 1.78
CA SER A 38 2.49 -21.73 2.12
C SER A 38 1.45 -21.55 1.00
N PRO A 39 1.38 -20.39 0.31
CA PRO A 39 0.45 -20.20 -0.80
C PRO A 39 0.75 -21.06 -2.04
N ILE A 40 1.99 -21.57 -2.20
CA ILE A 40 2.37 -22.39 -3.36
C ILE A 40 1.59 -23.70 -3.37
N ALA A 41 1.40 -24.32 -2.19
CA ALA A 41 0.61 -25.54 -2.06
C ALA A 41 -0.83 -25.34 -2.56
N VAL A 42 -1.46 -24.23 -2.16
CA VAL A 42 -2.81 -23.87 -2.59
C VAL A 42 -2.86 -23.60 -4.09
N LYS A 43 -1.87 -22.87 -4.62
CA LYS A 43 -1.77 -22.59 -6.07
C LYS A 43 -1.62 -23.87 -6.89
N ASN A 44 -0.79 -24.81 -6.44
CA ASN A 44 -0.58 -26.09 -7.12
C ASN A 44 -1.84 -26.96 -7.08
N ALA A 45 -2.53 -27.02 -5.95
CA ALA A 45 -3.80 -27.74 -5.83
C ALA A 45 -4.89 -27.17 -6.76
N ILE A 46 -5.01 -25.84 -6.84
CA ILE A 46 -5.92 -25.18 -7.79
C ILE A 46 -5.54 -25.51 -9.23
N LYS A 47 -4.22 -25.47 -9.54
CA LYS A 47 -3.73 -25.79 -10.88
C LYS A 47 -4.08 -27.23 -11.27
N LEU A 48 -3.82 -28.20 -10.40
CA LEU A 48 -4.16 -29.61 -10.65
C LEU A 48 -5.66 -29.81 -10.89
N TYR A 49 -6.51 -29.12 -10.14
CA TYR A 49 -7.95 -29.17 -10.34
C TYR A 49 -8.36 -28.60 -11.71
N VAL A 50 -7.85 -27.44 -12.07
CA VAL A 50 -8.12 -26.81 -13.38
C VAL A 50 -7.62 -27.67 -14.52
N ASP A 51 -6.42 -28.27 -14.40
CA ASP A 51 -5.84 -29.15 -15.43
C ASP A 51 -6.66 -30.44 -15.60
N SER A 52 -7.33 -30.93 -14.54
CA SER A 52 -8.10 -32.19 -14.56
C SER A 52 -9.56 -32.00 -14.99
N TYR A 53 -10.21 -30.91 -14.57
CA TYR A 53 -11.64 -30.68 -14.76
C TYR A 53 -11.97 -29.54 -15.71
N ASN A 54 -10.96 -28.77 -16.15
CA ASN A 54 -11.10 -27.58 -17.00
C ASN A 54 -12.03 -26.49 -16.42
N GLU A 55 -12.24 -26.51 -15.10
CA GLU A 55 -13.09 -25.58 -14.37
C GLU A 55 -12.37 -25.02 -13.15
N PHE A 56 -12.69 -23.77 -12.78
CA PHE A 56 -12.13 -23.15 -11.58
C PHE A 56 -12.93 -23.58 -10.33
N PRO A 57 -12.27 -24.07 -9.25
CA PRO A 57 -12.98 -24.56 -8.08
C PRO A 57 -13.61 -23.38 -7.32
N LEU A 58 -14.94 -23.39 -7.16
CA LEU A 58 -15.65 -22.43 -6.30
C LEU A 58 -15.54 -22.81 -4.82
N TRP A 59 -15.40 -24.11 -4.55
CA TRP A 59 -15.18 -24.68 -3.22
C TRP A 59 -13.83 -25.38 -3.17
N PHE A 60 -13.04 -25.12 -2.14
CA PHE A 60 -11.71 -25.68 -1.96
C PHE A 60 -11.69 -26.64 -0.75
N PRO A 61 -11.87 -27.95 -0.95
CA PRO A 61 -12.07 -28.93 0.14
C PRO A 61 -10.82 -29.16 1.00
N TRP A 62 -9.62 -28.88 0.49
CA TRP A 62 -8.36 -29.25 1.14
C TRP A 62 -7.91 -28.31 2.26
N ILE A 63 -8.67 -27.26 2.59
CA ILE A 63 -8.39 -26.37 3.73
C ILE A 63 -9.55 -26.44 4.71
N LEU A 64 -9.27 -26.86 5.95
CA LEU A 64 -10.22 -26.85 7.08
C LEU A 64 -11.57 -27.55 6.78
N GLY A 65 -11.56 -28.64 6.01
CA GLY A 65 -12.79 -29.34 5.59
C GLY A 65 -13.60 -28.64 4.48
N GLY A 66 -13.12 -27.47 4.04
CA GLY A 66 -13.59 -26.77 2.86
C GLY A 66 -13.82 -25.28 3.08
N ILE A 67 -13.32 -24.46 2.16
CA ILE A 67 -13.56 -23.01 2.14
C ILE A 67 -13.93 -22.52 0.74
N PRO A 68 -14.76 -21.47 0.62
CA PRO A 68 -15.07 -20.89 -0.68
C PRO A 68 -13.87 -20.10 -1.22
N THR A 69 -13.51 -20.24 -2.50
CA THR A 69 -12.25 -19.68 -3.05
C THR A 69 -12.19 -18.16 -3.03
N ILE A 70 -12.95 -17.49 -3.91
CA ILE A 70 -12.92 -16.02 -4.06
C ILE A 70 -13.32 -15.32 -2.75
N HIS A 71 -14.32 -15.87 -2.06
CA HIS A 71 -14.85 -15.34 -0.80
C HIS A 71 -13.79 -15.35 0.33
N SER A 72 -12.83 -16.26 0.29
CA SER A 72 -11.71 -16.36 1.25
C SER A 72 -10.41 -15.74 0.73
N PHE A 73 -10.47 -14.91 -0.32
CA PHE A 73 -9.31 -14.28 -0.97
C PHE A 73 -8.33 -15.26 -1.67
N LEU A 74 -8.74 -16.49 -1.94
CA LEU A 74 -7.92 -17.41 -2.73
C LEU A 74 -7.89 -17.01 -4.20
N SER A 75 -6.69 -16.96 -4.79
CA SER A 75 -6.46 -16.77 -6.22
C SER A 75 -7.10 -15.52 -6.85
N ILE A 76 -7.17 -14.41 -6.09
CA ILE A 76 -7.68 -13.12 -6.58
C ILE A 76 -6.87 -12.48 -7.72
N SER A 77 -5.66 -12.99 -8.02
CA SER A 77 -4.81 -12.42 -9.07
C SER A 77 -5.50 -12.39 -10.44
N ASN A 78 -6.39 -13.35 -10.74
CA ASN A 78 -7.15 -13.38 -12.00
C ASN A 78 -8.17 -12.24 -12.13
N TYR A 79 -8.58 -11.63 -11.02
CA TYR A 79 -9.53 -10.50 -11.01
C TYR A 79 -8.82 -9.14 -11.00
N TYR A 80 -7.49 -9.14 -10.98
CA TYR A 80 -6.68 -7.93 -10.99
C TYR A 80 -6.18 -7.66 -12.40
N TYR A 81 -6.76 -6.67 -13.09
CA TYR A 81 -6.49 -6.47 -14.53
C TYR A 81 -5.01 -6.34 -14.91
N PRO A 82 -4.15 -5.61 -14.16
CA PRO A 82 -2.72 -5.56 -14.44
C PRO A 82 -2.00 -6.92 -14.37
N HIS A 83 -2.60 -7.95 -13.77
CA HIS A 83 -2.10 -9.32 -13.81
C HIS A 83 -2.06 -9.90 -15.23
N HIS A 84 -3.06 -9.62 -16.07
CA HIS A 84 -3.12 -10.22 -17.41
C HIS A 84 -1.97 -9.79 -18.31
N LEU A 85 -1.53 -8.53 -18.21
CA LEU A 85 -0.32 -8.06 -18.89
C LEU A 85 0.91 -8.89 -18.48
N MET A 86 0.95 -9.30 -17.23
CA MET A 86 2.09 -10.02 -16.65
C MET A 86 2.05 -11.50 -17.00
N VAL A 87 0.87 -12.08 -17.18
CA VAL A 87 0.71 -13.41 -17.79
C VAL A 87 1.25 -13.41 -19.21
N ILE A 88 0.93 -12.38 -20.02
CA ILE A 88 1.48 -12.25 -21.38
C ILE A 88 3.01 -12.18 -21.34
N LEU A 89 3.58 -11.33 -20.48
CA LEU A 89 5.03 -11.21 -20.32
C LEU A 89 5.68 -12.51 -19.82
N ASN A 90 5.01 -13.24 -18.93
CA ASN A 90 5.49 -14.54 -18.45
C ASN A 90 5.52 -15.59 -19.55
N ASN A 91 4.50 -15.63 -20.41
CA ASN A 91 4.47 -16.50 -21.59
C ASN A 91 5.58 -16.17 -22.59
N LEU A 92 6.06 -14.92 -22.62
CA LEU A 92 7.22 -14.49 -23.40
C LEU A 92 8.57 -14.83 -22.73
N GLY A 93 8.56 -15.55 -21.61
CA GLY A 93 9.77 -16.04 -20.92
C GLY A 93 10.23 -15.20 -19.72
N LEU A 94 9.53 -14.12 -19.36
CA LEU A 94 9.89 -13.34 -18.17
C LEU A 94 9.48 -14.05 -16.87
N SER A 95 10.41 -14.19 -15.94
CA SER A 95 10.13 -14.79 -14.63
C SER A 95 9.04 -14.02 -13.87
N TRP A 96 8.25 -14.72 -13.05
CA TRP A 96 7.20 -14.13 -12.22
C TRP A 96 7.70 -13.03 -11.27
N ASN A 97 8.97 -13.08 -10.85
CA ASN A 97 9.59 -12.10 -9.95
C ASN A 97 9.55 -10.67 -10.54
N TRP A 98 9.59 -10.54 -11.86
CA TRP A 98 9.48 -9.26 -12.55
C TRP A 98 8.17 -8.53 -12.26
N TYR A 99 7.12 -9.27 -11.92
CA TYR A 99 5.83 -8.66 -11.58
C TYR A 99 5.94 -7.71 -10.39
N PHE A 100 6.64 -8.13 -9.33
CA PHE A 100 6.88 -7.32 -8.14
C PHE A 100 7.83 -6.16 -8.44
N ILE A 101 8.89 -6.43 -9.20
CA ILE A 101 9.85 -5.40 -9.63
C ILE A 101 9.17 -4.29 -10.43
N PHE A 102 8.27 -4.64 -11.35
CA PHE A 102 7.51 -3.65 -12.12
C PHE A 102 6.57 -2.81 -11.24
N HIS A 103 5.97 -3.37 -10.19
CA HIS A 103 5.17 -2.58 -9.24
C HIS A 103 6.04 -1.62 -8.45
N LEU A 104 7.21 -2.06 -8.00
CA LEU A 104 8.16 -1.21 -7.29
C LEU A 104 8.63 -0.04 -8.17
N ILE A 105 8.99 -0.31 -9.43
CA ILE A 105 9.33 0.72 -10.43
C ILE A 105 8.13 1.64 -10.70
N PHE A 106 6.92 1.07 -10.83
CA PHE A 106 5.71 1.85 -10.99
C PHE A 106 5.50 2.82 -9.82
N GLY A 107 5.68 2.38 -8.58
CA GLY A 107 5.63 3.24 -7.39
C GLY A 107 6.68 4.35 -7.42
N ALA A 108 7.93 4.01 -7.77
CA ALA A 108 9.02 4.99 -7.90
C ALA A 108 8.73 6.05 -8.97
N LEU A 109 8.14 5.67 -10.12
CA LEU A 109 7.68 6.61 -11.15
C LEU A 109 6.54 7.51 -10.67
N GLY A 110 5.64 6.97 -9.85
CA GLY A 110 4.58 7.74 -9.20
C GLY A 110 5.16 8.80 -8.27
N PHE A 111 6.13 8.40 -7.44
CA PHE A 111 6.83 9.29 -6.53
C PHE A 111 7.62 10.37 -7.28
N TYR A 112 8.31 10.01 -8.36
CA TYR A 112 8.98 10.94 -9.26
C TYR A 112 8.02 12.01 -9.79
N LYS A 113 6.86 11.59 -10.32
CA LYS A 113 5.84 12.52 -10.82
C LYS A 113 5.20 13.36 -9.71
N LEU A 114 5.06 12.81 -8.50
CA LEU A 114 4.57 13.54 -7.32
C LEU A 114 5.52 14.69 -6.93
N ILE A 115 6.83 14.45 -6.90
CA ILE A 115 7.81 15.51 -6.62
C ILE A 115 7.80 16.57 -7.72
N LEU A 116 7.73 16.18 -8.99
CA LEU A 116 7.65 17.12 -10.11
C LEU A 116 6.38 17.96 -10.09
N PHE A 117 5.26 17.42 -9.60
CA PHE A 117 4.03 18.17 -9.44
C PHE A 117 4.19 19.38 -8.50
N PHE A 118 5.05 19.25 -7.48
CA PHE A 118 5.41 20.35 -6.59
C PHE A 118 6.43 21.34 -7.18
N LYS A 119 6.63 21.32 -8.51
CA LYS A 119 7.55 22.19 -9.25
C LYS A 119 8.99 22.13 -8.74
N GLN A 120 9.40 20.98 -8.21
CA GLN A 120 10.77 20.74 -7.80
C GLN A 120 11.64 20.35 -9.01
N GLU A 121 12.95 20.46 -8.84
CA GLU A 121 13.91 20.13 -9.90
C GLU A 121 13.89 18.64 -10.24
N LYS A 122 14.26 18.34 -11.50
CA LYS A 122 14.26 16.96 -12.03
C LYS A 122 15.19 16.05 -11.25
N TYR A 123 16.36 16.57 -10.86
CA TYR A 123 17.36 15.82 -10.10
C TYR A 123 16.87 15.49 -8.70
N THR A 124 16.21 16.43 -8.02
CA THR A 124 15.57 16.18 -6.73
C THR A 124 14.47 15.13 -6.83
N ALA A 125 13.65 15.20 -7.88
CA ALA A 125 12.63 14.19 -8.14
C ALA A 125 13.25 12.81 -8.39
N LEU A 126 14.30 12.74 -9.21
CA LEU A 126 15.01 11.49 -9.50
C LEU A 126 15.64 10.91 -8.23
N PHE A 127 16.30 11.74 -7.44
CA PHE A 127 16.91 11.33 -6.19
C PHE A 127 15.87 10.77 -5.20
N GLY A 128 14.77 11.49 -4.96
CA GLY A 128 13.71 11.03 -4.06
C GLY A 128 13.04 9.73 -4.53
N SER A 129 12.87 9.56 -5.84
CA SER A 129 12.29 8.32 -6.40
C SER A 129 13.24 7.13 -6.36
N ILE A 130 14.56 7.35 -6.47
CA ILE A 130 15.57 6.31 -6.19
C ILE A 130 15.52 5.90 -4.71
N LEU A 131 15.38 6.85 -3.79
CA LEU A 131 15.23 6.54 -2.35
C LEU A 131 13.97 5.69 -2.09
N PHE A 132 12.85 6.02 -2.75
CA PHE A 132 11.64 5.18 -2.69
C PHE A 132 11.86 3.78 -3.26
N LEU A 133 12.52 3.67 -4.41
CA LEU A 133 12.83 2.38 -5.05
C LEU A 133 13.71 1.50 -4.15
N LEU A 134 14.65 2.12 -3.43
CA LEU A 134 15.59 1.46 -2.52
C LEU A 134 15.07 1.37 -1.09
N MET A 135 13.82 1.74 -0.83
CA MET A 135 13.27 1.78 0.52
C MET A 135 13.23 0.37 1.11
N PRO A 136 13.98 0.09 2.20
CA PRO A 136 14.14 -1.26 2.73
C PRO A 136 12.80 -1.92 3.06
N TYR A 137 11.87 -1.16 3.64
CA TYR A 137 10.51 -1.63 3.96
C TYR A 137 9.74 -2.19 2.75
N MET A 138 9.87 -1.59 1.56
CA MET A 138 9.23 -2.10 0.33
C MET A 138 9.92 -3.37 -0.20
N ILE A 139 11.25 -3.42 -0.07
CA ILE A 139 12.07 -4.55 -0.56
C ILE A 139 11.84 -5.79 0.30
N VAL A 140 11.83 -5.64 1.63
CA VAL A 140 11.66 -6.76 2.56
C VAL A 140 10.25 -7.35 2.50
N MET A 141 9.20 -6.53 2.30
CA MET A 141 7.85 -7.04 2.04
C MET A 141 7.80 -7.97 0.83
N PHE A 142 8.55 -7.65 -0.23
CA PHE A 142 8.68 -8.53 -1.38
C PHE A 142 9.45 -9.82 -1.01
N ALA A 143 10.58 -9.71 -0.30
CA ALA A 143 11.41 -10.85 0.06
C ALA A 143 10.73 -11.86 1.00
N TYR A 144 9.86 -11.40 1.91
CA TYR A 144 9.23 -12.25 2.92
C TYR A 144 7.80 -12.70 2.58
N GLY A 145 7.34 -12.55 1.33
CA GLY A 145 6.06 -13.11 0.87
C GLY A 145 4.86 -12.17 1.03
N HIS A 146 5.08 -10.94 1.49
CA HIS A 146 4.08 -9.88 1.55
C HIS A 146 4.00 -9.05 0.26
N GLY A 147 4.29 -9.66 -0.89
CA GLY A 147 4.36 -8.95 -2.16
C GLY A 147 3.07 -8.22 -2.55
N SER A 148 1.89 -8.72 -2.15
CA SER A 148 0.61 -8.02 -2.37
C SER A 148 0.52 -6.69 -1.61
N GLN A 149 1.12 -6.58 -0.42
CA GLN A 149 1.21 -5.32 0.34
C GLN A 149 2.03 -4.29 -0.42
N MET A 150 3.25 -4.66 -0.82
CA MET A 150 4.16 -3.80 -1.58
C MET A 150 3.53 -3.34 -2.90
N MET A 151 2.85 -4.25 -3.61
CA MET A 151 2.15 -3.92 -4.86
C MET A 151 1.02 -2.93 -4.63
N SER A 152 0.18 -3.14 -3.60
CA SER A 152 -0.88 -2.19 -3.22
C SER A 152 -0.32 -0.84 -2.77
N ALA A 153 0.83 -0.84 -2.11
CA ALA A 153 1.51 0.38 -1.66
C ALA A 153 2.11 1.19 -2.81
N SER A 154 2.55 0.51 -3.87
CA SER A 154 3.09 1.16 -5.07
C SER A 154 2.07 2.05 -5.80
N TYR A 155 0.78 1.90 -5.52
CA TYR A 155 -0.27 2.80 -6.01
C TYR A 155 -0.39 4.11 -5.22
N ILE A 156 0.07 4.16 -3.97
CA ILE A 156 -0.09 5.32 -3.07
C ILE A 156 0.46 6.61 -3.69
N PRO A 157 1.71 6.67 -4.22
CA PRO A 157 2.24 7.91 -4.77
C PRO A 157 1.42 8.46 -5.94
N TRP A 158 0.86 7.57 -6.77
CA TRP A 158 0.00 7.93 -7.89
C TRP A 158 -1.35 8.45 -7.43
N ILE A 159 -1.97 7.77 -6.46
CA ILE A 159 -3.27 8.17 -5.89
C ILE A 159 -3.15 9.55 -5.26
N ILE A 160 -2.12 9.79 -4.46
CA ILE A 160 -1.84 11.11 -3.86
C ILE A 160 -1.59 12.16 -4.93
N LEU A 161 -0.81 11.84 -5.98
CA LEU A 161 -0.56 12.75 -7.09
C LEU A 161 -1.86 13.18 -7.77
N TYR A 162 -2.75 12.23 -8.10
CA TYR A 162 -4.01 12.57 -8.77
C TYR A 162 -5.00 13.25 -7.83
N LEU A 163 -5.00 12.93 -6.54
CA LEU A 163 -5.75 13.68 -5.52
C LEU A 163 -5.36 15.17 -5.53
N PHE A 164 -4.06 15.47 -5.53
CA PHE A 164 -3.58 16.85 -5.57
C PHE A 164 -3.78 17.52 -6.93
N LYS A 165 -3.64 16.77 -8.03
CA LYS A 165 -3.95 17.28 -9.38
C LYS A 165 -5.42 17.63 -9.53
N ILE A 166 -6.34 16.84 -8.98
CA ILE A 166 -7.77 17.17 -8.98
C ILE A 166 -8.02 18.49 -8.25
N TYR A 167 -7.39 18.65 -7.08
CA TYR A 167 -7.50 19.87 -6.30
C TYR A 167 -7.00 21.12 -7.04
N LYS A 168 -5.85 21.02 -7.74
CA LYS A 168 -5.27 22.15 -8.47
C LYS A 168 -5.84 22.36 -9.87
N ILE A 169 -6.12 21.28 -10.58
CA ILE A 169 -6.47 21.24 -12.00
C ILE A 169 -7.61 20.23 -12.18
N PRO A 170 -8.88 20.63 -11.95
CA PRO A 170 -10.02 19.72 -11.97
C PRO A 170 -10.46 19.37 -13.40
N LYS A 171 -9.65 18.56 -14.07
CA LYS A 171 -9.97 17.95 -15.37
C LYS A 171 -10.61 16.59 -15.15
N ILE A 172 -11.63 16.25 -15.95
CA ILE A 172 -12.31 14.94 -15.91
C ILE A 172 -11.33 13.76 -16.00
N LEU A 173 -10.28 13.89 -16.81
CA LEU A 173 -9.23 12.87 -16.93
C LEU A 173 -8.54 12.57 -15.60
N ASN A 174 -8.33 13.58 -14.74
CA ASN A 174 -7.70 13.36 -13.44
C ASN A 174 -8.61 12.57 -12.50
N TYR A 175 -9.93 12.80 -12.54
CA TYR A 175 -10.92 12.02 -11.79
C TYR A 175 -10.98 10.57 -12.27
N LEU A 176 -11.00 10.35 -13.58
CA LEU A 176 -11.01 9.00 -14.17
C LEU A 176 -9.74 8.21 -13.82
N LEU A 177 -8.56 8.83 -13.97
CA LEU A 177 -7.29 8.18 -13.61
C LEU A 177 -7.21 7.89 -12.11
N PHE A 178 -7.69 8.80 -11.26
CA PHE A 178 -7.80 8.57 -9.82
C PHE A 178 -8.70 7.36 -9.52
N SER A 179 -9.89 7.29 -10.14
CA SER A 179 -10.82 6.17 -9.98
C SER A 179 -10.20 4.82 -10.39
N ILE A 180 -9.51 4.78 -11.53
CA ILE A 180 -8.85 3.56 -12.02
C ILE A 180 -7.76 3.11 -11.06
N LEU A 181 -6.94 4.03 -10.55
CA LEU A 181 -5.88 3.72 -9.59
C LEU A 181 -6.44 3.16 -8.28
N ILE A 182 -7.54 3.74 -7.77
CA ILE A 182 -8.25 3.21 -6.59
C ILE A 182 -8.79 1.81 -6.88
N GLY A 183 -9.42 1.59 -8.04
CA GLY A 183 -9.94 0.29 -8.43
C GLY A 183 -8.85 -0.77 -8.52
N PHE A 184 -7.70 -0.47 -9.15
CA PHE A 184 -6.57 -1.39 -9.25
C PHE A 184 -5.92 -1.67 -7.89
N GLN A 185 -5.78 -0.66 -7.03
CA GLN A 185 -5.26 -0.85 -5.67
C GLN A 185 -6.16 -1.81 -4.87
N LEU A 186 -7.48 -1.64 -4.97
CA LEU A 186 -8.46 -2.51 -4.32
C LEU A 186 -8.44 -3.92 -4.89
N GLN A 187 -8.36 -4.07 -6.22
CA GLN A 187 -8.32 -5.36 -6.90
C GLN A 187 -7.09 -6.21 -6.54
N ARG A 188 -5.95 -5.56 -6.26
CA ARG A 188 -4.75 -6.27 -5.78
C ARG A 188 -5.00 -7.01 -4.46
N GLY A 189 -5.99 -6.58 -3.69
CA GLY A 189 -6.60 -7.34 -2.61
C GLY A 189 -5.96 -7.19 -1.24
N HIS A 190 -4.97 -6.30 -1.08
CA HIS A 190 -4.51 -5.94 0.26
C HIS A 190 -5.39 -4.83 0.86
N VAL A 191 -6.50 -5.25 1.47
CA VAL A 191 -7.57 -4.36 1.95
C VAL A 191 -7.05 -3.34 2.96
N GLN A 192 -6.12 -3.73 3.84
CA GLN A 192 -5.64 -2.85 4.91
C GLN A 192 -4.80 -1.69 4.38
N ILE A 193 -3.87 -1.94 3.44
CA ILE A 193 -3.08 -0.88 2.78
C ILE A 193 -3.99 0.04 1.95
N ALA A 194 -4.98 -0.52 1.24
CA ALA A 194 -5.97 0.27 0.53
C ALA A 194 -6.79 1.14 1.49
N TYR A 195 -7.21 0.60 2.63
CA TYR A 195 -7.94 1.34 3.66
C TYR A 195 -7.14 2.50 4.21
N TYR A 196 -5.85 2.28 4.52
CA TYR A 196 -4.95 3.35 4.94
C TYR A 196 -4.82 4.45 3.88
N THR A 197 -4.81 4.09 2.59
CA THR A 197 -4.82 5.07 1.49
C THR A 197 -6.10 5.91 1.50
N TRP A 198 -7.24 5.28 1.80
CA TRP A 198 -8.52 5.98 1.94
C TRP A 198 -8.56 6.88 3.17
N MET A 199 -7.95 6.49 4.27
CA MET A 199 -7.77 7.35 5.45
C MET A 199 -6.95 8.60 5.10
N MET A 200 -5.88 8.47 4.30
CA MET A 200 -5.14 9.63 3.81
C MET A 200 -6.00 10.53 2.93
N ILE A 201 -6.79 9.96 2.02
CA ILE A 201 -7.72 10.76 1.22
C ILE A 201 -8.68 11.53 2.15
N GLY A 202 -9.26 10.86 3.15
CA GLY A 202 -10.10 11.49 4.17
C GLY A 202 -9.39 12.61 4.93
N LEU A 203 -8.14 12.41 5.35
CA LEU A 203 -7.32 13.44 6.00
C LEU A 203 -7.14 14.66 5.10
N PHE A 204 -6.83 14.46 3.82
CA PHE A 204 -6.71 15.56 2.86
C PHE A 204 -8.02 16.32 2.71
N PHE A 205 -9.16 15.62 2.71
CA PHE A 205 -10.49 16.25 2.70
C PHE A 205 -10.70 17.16 3.91
N VAL A 206 -10.37 16.69 5.12
CA VAL A 206 -10.50 17.49 6.37
C VAL A 206 -9.61 18.73 6.32
N ILE A 207 -8.34 18.59 5.90
CA ILE A 207 -7.42 19.74 5.76
C ILE A 207 -7.98 20.75 4.76
N ASN A 208 -8.46 20.30 3.61
CA ASN A 208 -9.07 21.16 2.60
C ASN A 208 -10.29 21.92 3.14
N ILE A 209 -11.14 21.28 3.94
CA ILE A 209 -12.30 21.92 4.58
C ILE A 209 -11.82 23.03 5.52
N PHE A 210 -10.82 22.75 6.36
CA PHE A 210 -10.24 23.74 7.26
C PHE A 210 -9.70 24.97 6.51
N TYR A 211 -8.94 24.77 5.43
CA TYR A 211 -8.41 25.87 4.63
C TYR A 211 -9.51 26.60 3.83
N PHE A 212 -10.55 25.90 3.38
CA PHE A 212 -11.71 26.53 2.75
C PHE A 212 -12.42 27.51 3.69
N PHE A 213 -12.58 27.15 4.98
CA PHE A 213 -13.18 28.05 5.96
C PHE A 213 -12.27 29.20 6.38
N LYS A 214 -10.95 28.99 6.35
CA LYS A 214 -9.93 30.00 6.66
C LYS A 214 -9.82 31.09 5.59
N ASN A 215 -10.08 30.76 4.32
CA ASN A 215 -9.97 31.72 3.23
C ASN A 215 -11.16 32.70 3.20
N GLU A 216 -10.88 33.99 2.99
CA GLU A 216 -11.89 35.06 3.01
C GLU A 216 -12.79 35.03 1.77
N VAL A 217 -12.22 34.76 0.58
CA VAL A 217 -12.97 34.62 -0.67
C VAL A 217 -13.30 33.15 -0.91
N LYS A 218 -14.61 32.83 -0.92
CA LYS A 218 -15.10 31.45 -0.99
C LYS A 218 -15.87 31.21 -2.29
N ASP A 219 -15.34 30.32 -3.13
CA ASP A 219 -16.08 29.73 -4.23
C ASP A 219 -16.70 28.40 -3.76
N VAL A 220 -17.87 28.49 -3.12
CA VAL A 220 -18.59 27.35 -2.53
C VAL A 220 -18.99 26.35 -3.61
N TYR A 221 -19.46 26.82 -4.77
CA TYR A 221 -19.91 25.96 -5.85
C TYR A 221 -18.76 25.10 -6.39
N LYS A 222 -17.61 25.72 -6.68
CA LYS A 222 -16.42 24.98 -7.12
C LYS A 222 -15.96 23.99 -6.06
N PHE A 223 -15.95 24.39 -4.79
CA PHE A 223 -15.56 23.51 -3.69
C PHE A 223 -16.46 22.25 -3.62
N ILE A 224 -17.78 22.42 -3.61
CA ILE A 224 -18.74 21.30 -3.57
C ILE A 224 -18.57 20.40 -4.81
N LYS A 225 -18.46 21.00 -6.00
CA LYS A 225 -18.26 20.25 -7.26
C LYS A 225 -17.01 19.36 -7.23
N LEU A 226 -15.90 19.88 -6.68
CA LEU A 226 -14.66 19.10 -6.50
C LEU A 226 -14.87 17.89 -5.58
N LYS A 227 -15.57 18.09 -4.45
CA LYS A 227 -15.81 17.03 -3.47
C LYS A 227 -16.75 15.95 -4.01
N ILE A 228 -17.84 16.35 -4.68
CA ILE A 228 -18.74 15.41 -5.35
C ILE A 228 -17.98 14.60 -6.41
N GLY A 229 -17.16 15.25 -7.25
CA GLY A 229 -16.37 14.56 -8.26
C GLY A 229 -15.40 13.52 -7.66
N LEU A 230 -14.77 13.83 -6.52
CA LEU A 230 -13.91 12.90 -5.81
C LEU A 230 -14.70 11.72 -5.22
N ILE A 231 -15.85 11.97 -4.60
CA ILE A 231 -16.73 10.91 -4.07
C ILE A 231 -17.19 9.97 -5.20
N VAL A 232 -17.63 10.53 -6.33
CA VAL A 232 -18.00 9.75 -7.52
C VAL A 232 -16.81 8.90 -8.00
N SER A 233 -15.60 9.45 -8.01
CA SER A 233 -14.40 8.71 -8.43
C SER A 233 -14.04 7.55 -7.47
N LEU A 234 -14.24 7.74 -6.16
CA LEU A 234 -14.07 6.68 -5.17
C LEU A 234 -15.11 5.56 -5.35
N ILE A 235 -16.37 5.92 -5.61
CA ILE A 235 -17.45 4.96 -5.88
C ILE A 235 -17.14 4.18 -7.17
N LEU A 236 -16.74 4.87 -8.25
CA LEU A 236 -16.34 4.20 -9.49
C LEU A 236 -15.15 3.24 -9.28
N GLY A 237 -14.17 3.65 -8.46
CA GLY A 237 -13.05 2.78 -8.06
C GLY A 237 -13.52 1.53 -7.30
N LEU A 238 -14.46 1.68 -6.36
CA LEU A 238 -15.07 0.54 -5.66
C LEU A 238 -15.81 -0.39 -6.64
N CYS A 239 -16.61 0.17 -7.55
CA CYS A 239 -17.34 -0.59 -8.56
C CYS A 239 -16.42 -1.45 -9.43
N LEU A 240 -15.24 -0.95 -9.80
CA LEU A 240 -14.23 -1.73 -10.53
C LEU A 240 -13.74 -2.96 -9.76
N SER A 241 -13.80 -2.93 -8.43
CA SER A 241 -13.35 -4.02 -7.54
C SER A 241 -14.50 -4.88 -6.99
N LEU A 242 -15.74 -4.60 -7.36
CA LEU A 242 -16.93 -5.17 -6.71
C LEU A 242 -17.02 -6.71 -6.84
N SER A 243 -16.48 -7.26 -7.94
CA SER A 243 -16.38 -8.71 -8.18
C SER A 243 -15.60 -9.44 -7.09
N ILE A 244 -14.66 -8.76 -6.43
CA ILE A 244 -13.88 -9.30 -5.32
C ILE A 244 -14.57 -9.00 -3.99
N TYR A 245 -14.88 -7.72 -3.74
CA TYR A 245 -15.32 -7.27 -2.41
C TYR A 245 -16.74 -7.72 -2.02
N LEU A 246 -17.66 -7.87 -2.98
CA LEU A 246 -19.03 -8.28 -2.67
C LEU A 246 -19.09 -9.71 -2.08
N PRO A 247 -18.41 -10.72 -2.66
CA PRO A 247 -18.21 -12.03 -2.02
C PRO A 247 -17.60 -11.95 -0.61
N ILE A 248 -16.53 -11.15 -0.45
CA ILE A 248 -15.80 -11.08 0.81
C ILE A 248 -16.64 -10.47 1.92
N LEU A 249 -17.40 -9.42 1.63
CA LEU A 249 -18.26 -8.78 2.64
C LEU A 249 -19.26 -9.79 3.22
N LYS A 250 -19.83 -10.65 2.37
CA LYS A 250 -20.74 -11.75 2.77
C LYS A 250 -20.04 -12.83 3.59
N TYR A 251 -18.78 -13.12 3.30
CA TYR A 251 -18.01 -14.15 4.01
C TYR A 251 -17.31 -13.66 5.27
N SER A 252 -17.06 -12.34 5.39
CA SER A 252 -16.25 -11.77 6.46
C SER A 252 -16.79 -12.07 7.86
N SER A 253 -18.12 -12.15 8.02
CA SER A 253 -18.79 -12.52 9.28
C SER A 253 -18.58 -13.99 9.67
N LYS A 254 -18.27 -14.87 8.70
CA LYS A 254 -18.00 -16.29 8.90
C LYS A 254 -16.49 -16.59 9.05
N SER A 255 -15.68 -15.55 9.20
CA SER A 255 -14.22 -15.65 9.32
C SER A 255 -13.75 -15.15 10.67
N ILE A 256 -12.47 -15.40 11.01
CA ILE A 256 -11.80 -14.86 12.22
C ILE A 256 -11.91 -13.32 12.29
N ARG A 257 -12.11 -12.64 11.15
CA ARG A 257 -12.25 -11.18 11.09
C ARG A 257 -13.62 -10.65 11.51
N GLY A 258 -14.58 -11.53 11.77
CA GLY A 258 -15.91 -11.19 12.25
C GLY A 258 -16.39 -12.09 13.38
N SER A 259 -15.49 -12.89 13.98
CA SER A 259 -15.83 -13.93 14.95
C SER A 259 -16.12 -13.41 16.35
N ASN A 260 -15.76 -12.17 16.69
CA ASN A 260 -16.01 -11.61 18.01
C ASN A 260 -17.36 -10.89 18.13
N ILE A 261 -17.86 -10.80 19.37
CA ILE A 261 -19.07 -10.07 19.74
C ILE A 261 -18.92 -8.60 19.28
N GLY A 262 -19.75 -8.17 18.32
CA GLY A 262 -19.64 -6.87 17.64
C GLY A 262 -19.09 -6.89 16.21
N GLY A 263 -18.76 -8.07 15.65
CA GLY A 263 -18.46 -8.24 14.22
C GLY A 263 -17.05 -7.82 13.78
N GLY A 264 -16.10 -7.76 14.72
CA GLY A 264 -14.67 -7.46 14.47
C GLY A 264 -13.73 -8.62 14.82
N ALA A 265 -12.43 -8.39 14.67
CA ALA A 265 -11.39 -9.39 14.95
C ALA A 265 -11.02 -9.48 16.45
N GLY A 266 -11.51 -8.57 17.30
CA GLY A 266 -11.15 -8.45 18.72
C GLY A 266 -10.01 -7.47 18.93
N ILE A 267 -10.08 -6.66 19.99
CA ILE A 267 -9.14 -5.55 20.19
C ILE A 267 -7.70 -6.05 20.45
N GLU A 268 -7.55 -7.12 21.22
CA GLU A 268 -6.25 -7.73 21.53
C GLU A 268 -5.61 -8.30 20.25
N TYR A 269 -6.38 -9.05 19.46
CA TYR A 269 -5.92 -9.56 18.18
C TYR A 269 -5.57 -8.43 17.20
N ALA A 270 -6.43 -7.40 17.11
CA ALA A 270 -6.21 -6.25 16.23
C ALA A 270 -4.95 -5.46 16.58
N THR A 271 -4.54 -5.45 17.85
CA THR A 271 -3.37 -4.70 18.37
C THR A 271 -2.13 -5.56 18.59
N GLN A 272 -2.10 -6.79 18.06
CA GLN A 272 -1.01 -7.73 18.37
C GLN A 272 0.39 -7.33 17.85
N TRP A 273 0.49 -6.61 16.71
CA TRP A 273 1.77 -6.03 16.21
C TRP A 273 1.74 -4.51 16.34
N SER A 274 1.65 -4.06 17.57
CA SER A 274 1.71 -2.64 17.92
C SER A 274 3.15 -2.18 18.04
N LEU A 275 3.49 -1.08 17.37
CA LEU A 275 4.80 -0.47 17.44
C LEU A 275 5.05 0.04 18.85
N SER A 276 6.20 -0.29 19.44
CA SER A 276 6.64 0.33 20.69
C SER A 276 7.59 1.49 20.45
N LEU A 277 7.81 2.33 21.47
CA LEU A 277 8.83 3.39 21.37
C LEU A 277 10.24 2.83 21.15
N LYS A 278 10.52 1.61 21.62
CA LYS A 278 11.80 0.94 21.37
C LYS A 278 11.93 0.56 19.90
N GLU A 279 10.85 0.06 19.28
CA GLU A 279 10.84 -0.29 17.86
C GLU A 279 11.18 0.90 16.95
N MET A 280 10.85 2.12 17.36
CA MET A 280 11.18 3.33 16.59
C MET A 280 12.69 3.55 16.40
N PHE A 281 13.54 3.02 17.29
CA PHE A 281 14.99 3.07 17.08
C PHE A 281 15.42 2.33 15.81
N THR A 282 14.65 1.32 15.37
CA THR A 282 14.93 0.58 14.14
C THR A 282 14.79 1.44 12.89
N PHE A 283 14.05 2.56 12.94
CA PHE A 283 13.91 3.50 11.83
C PHE A 283 15.25 4.15 11.47
N ILE A 284 16.11 4.33 12.47
CA ILE A 284 17.42 4.98 12.38
C ILE A 284 18.54 3.93 12.34
N PHE A 285 18.47 2.92 13.20
CA PHE A 285 19.50 1.90 13.37
C PHE A 285 18.87 0.50 13.17
N PRO A 286 19.04 -0.14 12.00
CA PRO A 286 18.31 -1.37 11.66
C PRO A 286 18.57 -2.53 12.63
N TYR A 287 19.73 -2.56 13.30
CA TYR A 287 20.12 -3.65 14.20
C TYR A 287 19.79 -3.39 15.68
N SER A 288 19.10 -2.28 16.02
CA SER A 288 18.90 -1.87 17.42
C SER A 288 18.13 -2.88 18.27
N LEU A 289 17.28 -3.71 17.66
CA LEU A 289 16.50 -4.76 18.31
C LEU A 289 16.75 -6.15 17.69
N GLY A 290 17.94 -6.32 17.10
CA GLY A 290 18.25 -7.44 16.23
C GLY A 290 17.71 -7.24 14.81
N PHE A 291 18.22 -7.99 13.84
CA PHE A 291 17.80 -7.84 12.44
C PHE A 291 16.40 -8.40 12.18
N GLY A 292 15.95 -9.39 12.94
CA GLY A 292 14.73 -10.15 12.66
C GLY A 292 14.94 -11.64 12.87
N GLY A 293 13.86 -12.41 12.80
CA GLY A 293 13.85 -13.85 13.02
C GLY A 293 14.36 -14.21 14.43
N PRO A 294 15.21 -15.25 14.58
CA PRO A 294 15.70 -15.69 15.88
C PRO A 294 16.52 -14.66 16.67
N LEU A 295 17.06 -13.64 15.99
CA LEU A 295 17.88 -12.59 16.61
C LEU A 295 17.06 -11.42 17.14
N TYR A 296 15.76 -11.40 16.87
CA TYR A 296 14.89 -10.34 17.29
C TYR A 296 14.58 -10.42 18.80
N PHE A 297 14.73 -9.29 19.50
CA PHE A 297 14.47 -9.18 20.95
C PHE A 297 13.59 -7.98 21.31
N GLY A 298 12.85 -7.43 20.35
CA GLY A 298 11.92 -6.34 20.54
C GLY A 298 10.55 -6.76 21.08
N ASP A 299 9.56 -5.86 20.97
CA ASP A 299 8.25 -6.02 21.62
C ASP A 299 7.16 -6.63 20.70
N PHE A 300 7.42 -6.82 19.40
CA PHE A 300 6.54 -7.58 18.51
C PHE A 300 6.53 -9.07 18.89
N PRO A 301 5.47 -9.82 18.57
CA PRO A 301 5.47 -11.28 18.73
C PRO A 301 6.62 -11.95 17.96
N PHE A 302 6.87 -11.45 16.75
CA PHE A 302 8.04 -11.74 15.92
C PHE A 302 8.08 -10.71 14.77
N THR A 303 9.26 -10.52 14.18
CA THR A 303 9.44 -9.83 12.90
C THR A 303 10.62 -10.44 12.17
N ASP A 304 10.56 -10.52 10.85
CA ASP A 304 11.65 -11.05 10.03
C ASP A 304 12.68 -9.99 9.62
N TYR A 305 12.33 -8.71 9.79
CA TYR A 305 13.13 -7.57 9.36
C TYR A 305 12.86 -6.33 10.24
N PRO A 306 13.78 -5.35 10.27
CA PRO A 306 13.56 -4.10 10.98
C PRO A 306 12.79 -3.10 10.11
N ASN A 307 12.02 -2.20 10.74
CA ASN A 307 11.29 -1.14 10.04
C ASN A 307 12.21 0.05 9.69
N TYR A 308 13.31 -0.21 8.98
CA TYR A 308 14.35 0.79 8.71
C TYR A 308 13.99 1.77 7.59
N ILE A 309 14.17 3.06 7.87
CA ILE A 309 13.82 4.18 6.97
C ILE A 309 15.04 5.05 6.63
N SER A 310 16.08 5.03 7.46
CA SER A 310 17.31 5.84 7.39
C SER A 310 17.22 7.24 8.00
N ILE A 311 18.18 7.53 8.88
CA ILE A 311 18.39 8.86 9.46
C ILE A 311 18.56 9.95 8.40
N PHE A 312 19.16 9.60 7.27
CA PHE A 312 19.39 10.52 6.17
C PHE A 312 18.06 10.94 5.52
N ILE A 313 17.13 10.01 5.34
CA ILE A 313 15.79 10.30 4.79
C ILE A 313 15.00 11.17 5.78
N ILE A 314 15.05 10.86 7.07
CA ILE A 314 14.40 11.66 8.13
C ILE A 314 14.93 13.10 8.13
N PHE A 315 16.25 13.26 8.05
CA PHE A 315 16.88 14.58 7.98
C PHE A 315 16.45 15.37 6.74
N LEU A 316 16.41 14.73 5.57
CA LEU A 316 15.92 15.37 4.34
C LEU A 316 14.43 15.73 4.42
N ALA A 317 13.60 14.89 5.04
CA ALA A 317 12.19 15.18 5.25
C ALA A 317 12.00 16.43 6.14
N PHE A 318 12.81 16.57 7.19
CA PHE A 318 12.79 17.75 8.05
C PHE A 318 13.21 19.03 7.30
N ILE A 319 14.29 18.96 6.50
CA ILE A 319 14.69 20.07 5.62
C ILE A 319 13.57 20.40 4.62
N GLY A 320 12.95 19.39 4.03
CA GLY A 320 11.84 19.54 3.08
C GLY A 320 10.64 20.25 3.72
N LEU A 321 10.27 19.87 4.94
CA LEU A 321 9.17 20.50 5.68
C LEU A 321 9.43 21.99 5.92
N LEU A 322 10.64 22.34 6.37
CA LEU A 322 11.01 23.72 6.72
C LEU A 322 11.29 24.60 5.49
N LYS A 323 12.13 24.14 4.57
CA LYS A 323 12.69 24.96 3.50
C LYS A 323 11.98 24.86 2.15
N SER A 324 11.16 23.83 1.91
CA SER A 324 10.51 23.71 0.60
C SER A 324 9.50 24.84 0.36
N LYS A 325 9.32 25.21 -0.92
CA LYS A 325 8.33 26.20 -1.36
C LYS A 325 6.94 25.59 -1.61
N ILE A 326 6.70 24.37 -1.10
CA ILE A 326 5.42 23.68 -1.21
C ILE A 326 4.37 24.44 -0.40
N GLU A 327 3.14 24.47 -0.90
CA GLU A 327 2.03 25.14 -0.23
C GLU A 327 1.76 24.53 1.15
N LYS A 328 1.33 25.38 2.10
CA LYS A 328 1.14 25.01 3.51
C LYS A 328 0.14 23.86 3.70
N GLU A 329 -0.89 23.77 2.86
CA GLU A 329 -1.89 22.69 2.90
C GLU A 329 -1.26 21.31 2.67
N PHE A 330 -0.40 21.19 1.66
CA PHE A 330 0.27 19.93 1.35
C PHE A 330 1.34 19.58 2.38
N LYS A 331 2.07 20.57 2.90
CA LYS A 331 3.01 20.36 4.01
C LYS A 331 2.31 19.83 5.26
N LEU A 332 1.18 20.45 5.62
CA LEU A 332 0.37 20.02 6.76
C LEU A 332 -0.17 18.61 6.54
N PHE A 333 -0.59 18.29 5.30
CA PHE A 333 -1.01 16.94 4.95
C PHE A 333 0.08 15.90 5.22
N PHE A 334 1.28 16.06 4.66
CA PHE A 334 2.37 15.10 4.88
C PHE A 334 2.78 15.01 6.35
N LEU A 335 2.84 16.13 7.06
CA LEU A 335 3.15 16.16 8.49
C LEU A 335 2.11 15.38 9.31
N LEU A 336 0.82 15.65 9.08
CA LEU A 336 -0.26 14.95 9.78
C LEU A 336 -0.33 13.48 9.39
N THR A 337 -0.01 13.11 8.14
CA THR A 337 0.12 11.71 7.73
C THR A 337 1.20 11.00 8.55
N ILE A 338 2.39 11.58 8.66
CA ILE A 338 3.49 11.00 9.47
C ILE A 338 3.05 10.86 10.92
N VAL A 339 2.53 11.93 11.54
CA VAL A 339 2.09 11.90 12.93
C VAL A 339 0.98 10.87 13.16
N LEU A 340 -0.06 10.85 12.33
CA LEU A 340 -1.15 9.88 12.46
C LEU A 340 -0.68 8.45 12.23
N SER A 341 0.24 8.22 11.29
CA SER A 341 0.80 6.89 11.06
C SER A 341 1.51 6.37 12.31
N ILE A 342 2.33 7.19 12.96
CA ILE A 342 3.01 6.81 14.21
C ILE A 342 1.96 6.55 15.29
N LEU A 343 1.03 7.48 15.54
CA LEU A 343 0.05 7.34 16.63
C LEU A 343 -0.86 6.11 16.45
N ILE A 344 -1.29 5.80 15.23
CA ILE A 344 -2.08 4.59 14.93
C ILE A 344 -1.21 3.34 15.07
N SER A 345 0.05 3.39 14.61
CA SER A 345 0.95 2.24 14.69
C SER A 345 1.25 1.80 16.12
N LEU A 346 1.16 2.72 17.09
CA LEU A 346 1.35 2.41 18.51
C LEU A 346 0.32 1.42 19.06
N GLY A 347 -0.86 1.29 18.45
CA GLY A 347 -1.87 0.29 18.80
C GLY A 347 -2.11 0.14 20.31
N SER A 348 -1.76 -1.01 20.88
CA SER A 348 -1.89 -1.30 22.33
C SER A 348 -1.06 -0.36 23.21
N ASN A 349 0.08 0.14 22.73
CA ASN A 349 0.93 1.11 23.45
C ASN A 349 0.29 2.50 23.53
N PHE A 350 -0.74 2.80 22.72
CA PHE A 350 -1.58 4.00 22.87
C PHE A 350 -3.05 3.66 22.63
N ILE A 351 -3.57 2.72 23.43
CA ILE A 351 -4.87 2.09 23.20
C ILE A 351 -6.04 3.08 23.14
N ASN A 352 -6.03 4.12 23.99
CA ASN A 352 -7.10 5.12 24.02
C ASN A 352 -7.26 5.85 22.68
N PHE A 353 -6.14 6.12 21.99
CA PHE A 353 -6.17 6.73 20.67
C PHE A 353 -6.58 5.72 19.60
N TYR A 354 -6.04 4.50 19.65
CA TYR A 354 -6.36 3.44 18.69
C TYR A 354 -7.85 3.04 18.73
N GLN A 355 -8.45 3.01 19.92
CA GLN A 355 -9.86 2.66 20.15
C GLN A 355 -10.83 3.60 19.42
N ILE A 356 -10.47 4.88 19.23
CA ILE A 356 -11.29 5.82 18.45
C ILE A 356 -11.49 5.29 17.03
N PHE A 357 -10.41 4.84 16.37
CA PHE A 357 -10.48 4.27 15.03
C PHE A 357 -11.15 2.89 15.06
N TYR A 358 -10.82 2.05 16.04
CA TYR A 358 -11.37 0.71 16.17
C TYR A 358 -12.90 0.70 16.33
N HIS A 359 -13.46 1.61 17.12
CA HIS A 359 -14.91 1.64 17.38
C HIS A 359 -15.70 2.48 16.38
N TYR A 360 -15.15 3.60 15.89
CA TYR A 360 -15.93 4.54 15.07
C TYR A 360 -15.65 4.44 13.57
N LEU A 361 -14.46 4.00 13.14
CA LEU A 361 -14.21 3.88 11.71
C LEU A 361 -14.76 2.55 11.14
N PRO A 362 -15.53 2.60 10.04
CA PRO A 362 -16.17 1.41 9.49
C PRO A 362 -15.12 0.40 9.05
N TYR A 363 -15.31 -0.87 9.42
CA TYR A 363 -14.45 -2.00 9.11
C TYR A 363 -13.01 -1.95 9.64
N PHE A 364 -12.61 -0.90 10.35
CA PHE A 364 -11.25 -0.78 10.90
C PHE A 364 -10.96 -1.89 11.93
N ASN A 365 -11.99 -2.29 12.69
CA ASN A 365 -11.95 -3.41 13.63
C ASN A 365 -11.69 -4.80 13.01
N LYS A 366 -11.60 -4.91 11.68
CA LYS A 366 -11.28 -6.15 10.96
C LYS A 366 -9.78 -6.28 10.62
N PHE A 367 -8.99 -5.24 10.88
CA PHE A 367 -7.56 -5.23 10.61
C PHE A 367 -6.73 -5.73 11.80
N ARG A 368 -5.52 -6.17 11.48
CA ARG A 368 -4.49 -6.66 12.41
C ARG A 368 -3.19 -6.00 12.01
N VAL A 369 -2.23 -5.87 12.91
CA VAL A 369 -0.92 -5.26 12.63
C VAL A 369 -1.04 -3.75 12.38
N PRO A 370 -1.27 -2.94 13.44
CA PRO A 370 -1.26 -1.49 13.36
C PRO A 370 0.03 -0.94 12.76
N ALA A 371 1.17 -1.60 12.99
CA ALA A 371 2.48 -1.20 12.45
C ALA A 371 2.51 -1.05 10.93
N TYR A 372 1.63 -1.70 10.16
CA TYR A 372 1.62 -1.57 8.70
C TYR A 372 1.38 -0.14 8.19
N ILE A 373 0.74 0.72 8.99
CA ILE A 373 0.49 2.11 8.58
C ILE A 373 1.79 2.94 8.48
N ILE A 374 2.90 2.46 9.04
CA ILE A 374 4.24 3.08 8.94
C ILE A 374 4.72 3.17 7.49
N ILE A 375 4.08 2.46 6.55
CA ILE A 375 4.34 2.61 5.11
C ILE A 375 4.20 4.05 4.58
N PHE A 376 3.54 4.94 5.34
CA PHE A 376 3.40 6.35 5.01
C PHE A 376 4.44 7.28 5.65
N PHE A 377 5.26 6.75 6.55
CA PHE A 377 6.42 7.46 7.06
C PHE A 377 7.49 7.48 5.96
#